data_AF-A0A7S1ZW32-F1
#
_entry.id   AF-A0A7S1ZW32-F1
#
_cell.length_a   1.000
_cell.length_b   1.000
_cell.length_c   1.000
_cell.angle_alpha   90.00
_cell.angle_beta   90.00
_cell.angle_gamma   90.00
#
_symmetry.space_group_name_H-M   'P 1'
#
loop_
_entity.id
_entity.type
_entity.pdbx_description
1 polymer ?
#
loop_
_entity_poly.entity_id
_entity_poly.type
_entity_poly.pdbx_seq_one_letter_code
_entity_poly.pdbx_strand_id
1 'polypeptide(L)'
;LASYEYAIEKKDEVARLLESCTFGTTRGELESWDYTAPMDASIATWVEEQMSTPLTSHREFWRERTNQRVPKSFAIGMPDHPCDPLSTWRKYTFTKWDRSREDAMFNYLEVVPLNNPGGPYLLKVNGHPRTVVDNIQFRNGGYLLNTTHIYEVCNYPYTPSAEYLRGRLFLRTESGSCQEVDRSDANPLVNLTAASLHQDPHLAGIHILQIPETAELMPVNTHFSNNEEFILVNGLTDSSQEATCDAVSLVIESDDAPVFAQLSDGTWLQFDPRLRLEENTVNNPISDGGGSNYIISGEETLCSNVPRTFLNKDSCILSTENSACGAIPPAENDIVLDQDNLLNIHNLTGRYVYEIQGLPVIDHL
;
A
#
# COMPACT_ATOMS: atom_id res chain seq x y z
N LEU A 1 -13.43 -47.34 -42.12
CA LEU A 1 -13.68 -46.58 -40.88
C LEU A 1 -13.96 -47.59 -39.79
N ALA A 2 -13.01 -47.80 -38.87
CA ALA A 2 -13.24 -48.61 -37.69
C ALA A 2 -13.84 -47.68 -36.62
N SER A 3 -15.07 -47.98 -36.19
CA SER A 3 -15.70 -47.38 -35.03
C SER A 3 -15.31 -48.22 -33.82
N TYR A 4 -14.62 -47.62 -32.85
CA TYR A 4 -14.36 -48.26 -31.57
C TYR A 4 -15.49 -47.89 -30.61
N GLU A 5 -16.22 -48.88 -30.12
CA GLU A 5 -17.09 -48.70 -28.96
C GLU A 5 -16.21 -48.73 -27.71
N TYR A 6 -16.00 -47.57 -27.11
CA TYR A 6 -15.36 -47.46 -25.80
C TYR A 6 -16.46 -47.43 -24.74
N ALA A 7 -16.53 -48.48 -23.93
CA ALA A 7 -17.38 -48.47 -22.73
C ALA A 7 -16.72 -47.56 -21.69
N ILE A 8 -17.48 -46.58 -21.21
CA ILE A 8 -17.00 -45.64 -20.19
C ILE A 8 -16.88 -46.42 -18.88
N GLU A 9 -15.69 -46.48 -18.31
CA GLU A 9 -15.48 -47.07 -16.99
C GLU A 9 -15.93 -46.08 -15.90
N LYS A 10 -16.29 -46.57 -14.71
CA LYS A 10 -16.62 -45.70 -13.57
C LYS A 10 -15.51 -44.68 -13.28
N LYS A 11 -14.25 -45.06 -13.50
CA LYS A 11 -13.08 -44.18 -13.36
C LYS A 11 -13.09 -43.02 -14.36
N ASP A 12 -13.56 -43.25 -15.58
CA ASP A 12 -13.69 -42.21 -16.60
C ASP A 12 -14.82 -41.23 -16.26
N GLU A 13 -15.90 -41.71 -15.64
CA GLU A 13 -16.98 -40.85 -15.15
C GLU A 13 -16.49 -39.91 -14.05
N VAL A 14 -15.76 -40.44 -13.07
CA VAL A 14 -15.15 -39.64 -12.00
C VAL A 14 -14.13 -38.65 -12.57
N ALA A 15 -13.28 -39.09 -13.50
CA ALA A 15 -12.32 -38.20 -14.15
C ALA A 15 -13.01 -37.04 -14.87
N ARG A 16 -14.13 -37.29 -15.57
CA ARG A 16 -14.91 -36.21 -16.23
C ARG A 16 -15.54 -35.26 -15.23
N LEU A 17 -16.06 -35.77 -14.11
CA LEU A 17 -16.60 -34.93 -13.04
C LEU A 17 -15.51 -34.01 -12.49
N LEU A 18 -14.39 -34.58 -12.07
CA LEU A 18 -13.29 -33.83 -11.47
C LEU A 18 -12.73 -32.80 -12.47
N GLU A 19 -12.54 -33.18 -13.73
CA GLU A 19 -12.12 -32.23 -14.77
C GLU A 19 -13.12 -31.06 -14.98
N SER A 20 -14.42 -31.30 -14.75
CA SER A 20 -15.43 -30.24 -14.87
C SER A 20 -15.53 -29.32 -13.64
N CYS A 21 -15.01 -29.77 -12.49
CA CYS A 21 -15.18 -29.09 -11.21
C CYS A 21 -13.86 -28.60 -10.58
N THR A 22 -12.71 -29.05 -11.07
CA THR A 22 -11.38 -28.71 -10.54
C THR A 22 -10.46 -28.16 -11.65
N PHE A 23 -9.25 -27.73 -11.30
CA PHE A 23 -8.22 -27.32 -12.27
C PHE A 23 -7.46 -28.50 -12.91
N GLY A 24 -8.08 -29.67 -12.93
CA GLY A 24 -7.54 -30.89 -13.48
C GLY A 24 -7.57 -32.04 -12.47
N THR A 25 -7.78 -33.24 -13.00
CA THR A 25 -7.84 -34.46 -12.17
C THR A 25 -6.45 -35.04 -11.92
N THR A 26 -6.06 -35.23 -10.65
CA THR A 26 -4.84 -35.95 -10.30
C THR A 26 -5.07 -37.47 -10.26
N ARG A 27 -4.00 -38.26 -10.45
CA ARG A 27 -4.09 -39.73 -10.27
C ARG A 27 -4.47 -40.13 -8.85
N GLY A 28 -3.96 -39.38 -7.86
CA GLY A 28 -4.25 -39.65 -6.45
C GLY A 28 -5.74 -39.54 -6.15
N GLU A 29 -6.41 -38.50 -6.65
CA GLU A 29 -7.86 -38.30 -6.47
C GLU A 29 -8.69 -39.43 -7.09
N LEU A 30 -8.29 -39.89 -8.29
CA LEU A 30 -8.95 -41.03 -8.94
C LEU A 30 -8.74 -42.33 -8.18
N GLU A 31 -7.58 -42.51 -7.54
CA GLU A 31 -7.27 -43.71 -6.76
C GLU A 31 -7.96 -43.71 -5.40
N SER A 32 -8.21 -42.54 -4.81
CA SER A 32 -8.90 -42.38 -3.53
C SER A 32 -10.43 -42.42 -3.62
N TRP A 33 -11.02 -42.38 -4.82
CA TRP A 33 -12.46 -42.38 -5.00
C TRP A 33 -13.11 -43.71 -4.57
N ASP A 34 -14.23 -43.66 -3.84
CA ASP A 34 -14.99 -44.86 -3.48
C ASP A 34 -15.84 -45.36 -4.65
N TYR A 35 -15.27 -46.27 -5.45
CA TYR A 35 -15.98 -46.93 -6.56
C TYR A 35 -16.94 -48.04 -6.10
N THR A 36 -16.97 -48.37 -4.81
CA THR A 36 -17.84 -49.43 -4.26
C THR A 36 -19.26 -48.91 -4.03
N ALA A 37 -19.40 -47.61 -3.74
CA ALA A 37 -20.69 -46.93 -3.67
C ALA A 37 -21.35 -46.76 -5.06
N PRO A 38 -22.69 -46.62 -5.11
CA PRO A 38 -23.38 -46.06 -6.27
C PRO A 38 -22.76 -44.71 -6.68
N MET A 39 -22.62 -44.46 -7.99
CA MET A 39 -21.90 -43.30 -8.50
C MET A 39 -22.52 -41.99 -8.01
N ASP A 40 -23.84 -41.87 -8.09
CA ASP A 40 -24.62 -40.75 -7.59
C ASP A 40 -24.38 -40.48 -6.09
N ALA A 41 -24.33 -41.52 -5.27
CA ALA A 41 -24.03 -41.40 -3.84
C ALA A 41 -22.59 -40.93 -3.60
N SER A 42 -21.60 -41.51 -4.29
CA SER A 42 -20.19 -41.11 -4.14
C SER A 42 -19.94 -39.66 -4.58
N ILE A 43 -20.62 -39.21 -5.64
CA ILE A 43 -20.57 -37.82 -6.12
C ILE A 43 -21.21 -36.90 -5.10
N ALA A 44 -22.38 -37.25 -4.55
CA ALA A 44 -23.05 -36.44 -3.53
C ALA A 44 -22.16 -36.25 -2.29
N THR A 45 -21.55 -37.32 -1.79
CA THR A 45 -20.58 -37.25 -0.69
C THR A 45 -19.41 -36.35 -1.02
N TRP A 46 -18.81 -36.49 -2.21
CA TRP A 46 -17.71 -35.62 -2.63
C TRP A 46 -18.12 -34.15 -2.69
N VAL A 47 -19.32 -33.84 -3.22
CA VAL A 47 -19.85 -32.47 -3.24
C VAL A 47 -20.02 -31.94 -1.82
N GLU A 48 -20.59 -32.73 -0.91
CA GLU A 48 -20.73 -32.34 0.51
C GLU A 48 -19.37 -32.09 1.16
N GLU A 49 -18.37 -32.93 0.88
CA GLU A 49 -16.99 -32.74 1.34
C GLU A 49 -16.37 -31.45 0.79
N GLN A 50 -16.51 -31.17 -0.51
CA GLN A 50 -16.04 -29.93 -1.11
C GLN A 50 -16.73 -28.70 -0.51
N MET A 51 -18.05 -28.77 -0.31
CA MET A 51 -18.83 -27.69 0.31
C MET A 51 -18.49 -27.50 1.80
N SER A 52 -17.99 -28.54 2.47
CA SER A 52 -17.53 -28.47 3.86
C SER A 52 -16.10 -27.95 4.01
N THR A 53 -15.33 -27.91 2.93
CA THR A 53 -13.94 -27.42 2.96
C THR A 53 -13.93 -25.92 3.27
N PRO A 54 -13.05 -25.45 4.18
CA PRO A 54 -12.92 -24.03 4.45
C PRO A 54 -12.69 -23.25 3.15
N LEU A 55 -13.50 -22.21 2.93
CA LEU A 55 -13.36 -21.34 1.77
C LEU A 55 -11.95 -20.74 1.79
N THR A 56 -11.23 -20.88 0.68
CA THR A 56 -9.98 -20.15 0.44
C THR A 56 -10.22 -19.15 -0.68
N SER A 57 -9.68 -17.94 -0.52
CA SER A 57 -9.82 -16.89 -1.53
C SER A 57 -8.47 -16.62 -2.17
N HIS A 58 -8.32 -16.92 -3.47
CA HIS A 58 -7.13 -16.51 -4.23
C HIS A 58 -6.91 -14.99 -4.12
N ARG A 59 -7.99 -14.21 -4.01
CA ARG A 59 -7.88 -12.75 -3.84
C ARG A 59 -7.31 -12.37 -2.47
N GLU A 60 -7.76 -13.03 -1.41
CA GLU A 60 -7.21 -12.86 -0.05
C GLU A 60 -5.73 -13.24 -0.04
N PHE A 61 -5.41 -14.44 -0.52
CA PHE A 61 -4.04 -14.93 -0.61
C PHE A 61 -3.12 -13.93 -1.32
N TRP A 62 -3.58 -13.38 -2.45
CA TRP A 62 -2.82 -12.39 -3.22
C TRP A 62 -2.70 -11.06 -2.47
N ARG A 63 -3.78 -10.55 -1.87
CA ARG A 63 -3.78 -9.27 -1.14
C ARG A 63 -2.86 -9.28 0.08
N GLU A 64 -2.87 -10.37 0.85
CA GLU A 64 -1.96 -10.55 2.00
C GLU A 64 -0.48 -10.57 1.59
N ARG A 65 -0.19 -10.87 0.32
CA ARG A 65 1.18 -11.04 -0.19
C ARG A 65 1.55 -9.96 -1.20
N THR A 66 0.65 -9.04 -1.51
CA THR A 66 0.96 -7.85 -2.31
C THR A 66 1.63 -6.82 -1.42
N ASN A 67 2.89 -6.52 -1.72
CA ASN A 67 3.65 -5.48 -1.04
C ASN A 67 3.83 -4.25 -1.94
N GLN A 68 2.72 -3.62 -2.34
CA GLN A 68 2.75 -2.49 -3.26
C GLN A 68 3.35 -1.25 -2.57
N ARG A 69 4.29 -0.55 -3.23
CA ARG A 69 4.73 0.79 -2.80
C ARG A 69 3.61 1.80 -2.96
N VAL A 70 3.29 2.48 -1.86
CA VAL A 70 2.24 3.50 -1.80
C VAL A 70 2.86 4.69 -1.07
N PRO A 71 3.55 5.62 -1.76
CA PRO A 71 4.28 6.70 -1.10
C PRO A 71 3.39 7.82 -0.55
N LYS A 72 2.09 7.77 -0.87
CA LYS A 72 1.04 8.67 -0.39
C LYS A 72 -0.29 7.95 -0.47
N SER A 73 -1.29 8.44 0.23
CA SER A 73 -2.65 7.92 0.19
C SER A 73 -3.26 8.02 -1.20
N PHE A 74 -4.08 7.02 -1.55
CA PHE A 74 -4.87 6.98 -2.78
C PHE A 74 -6.19 6.29 -2.51
N ALA A 75 -7.08 6.28 -3.51
CA ALA A 75 -8.41 5.67 -3.43
C ALA A 75 -8.42 4.22 -2.92
N ILE A 76 -7.35 3.45 -3.13
CA ILE A 76 -7.25 2.03 -2.77
C ILE A 76 -6.74 1.78 -1.34
N GLY A 77 -6.30 2.81 -0.63
CA GLY A 77 -5.76 2.71 0.73
C GLY A 77 -4.66 3.72 1.02
N MET A 78 -4.17 3.66 2.26
CA MET A 78 -3.12 4.54 2.77
C MET A 78 -1.82 3.78 3.03
N PRO A 79 -0.69 4.49 3.17
CA PRO A 79 0.58 3.90 3.54
C PRO A 79 0.59 3.34 4.97
N ASP A 80 1.41 2.34 5.23
CA ASP A 80 1.69 1.80 6.57
C ASP A 80 2.53 2.77 7.41
N HIS A 81 2.61 2.51 8.72
CA HIS A 81 3.42 3.31 9.62
C HIS A 81 4.85 2.73 9.73
N PRO A 82 5.92 3.55 9.87
CA PRO A 82 7.29 3.06 9.98
C PRO A 82 7.54 2.07 11.11
N CYS A 83 6.74 2.13 12.18
CA CYS A 83 6.84 1.21 13.31
C CYS A 83 5.96 -0.03 13.20
N ASP A 84 5.10 -0.13 12.18
CA ASP A 84 4.19 -1.24 12.03
C ASP A 84 4.97 -2.56 11.80
N PRO A 85 4.44 -3.69 12.30
CA PRO A 85 4.87 -4.99 11.84
C PRO A 85 4.81 -5.08 10.32
N LEU A 86 5.83 -5.70 9.75
CA LEU A 86 6.05 -5.87 8.33
C LEU A 86 6.38 -4.59 7.53
N SER A 87 6.59 -3.46 8.20
CA SER A 87 7.04 -2.22 7.55
C SER A 87 8.33 -2.42 6.77
N THR A 88 8.42 -1.79 5.59
CA THR A 88 9.56 -1.98 4.67
C THR A 88 10.54 -0.83 4.74
N TRP A 89 11.83 -1.16 4.66
CA TRP A 89 12.97 -0.26 4.80
C TRP A 89 13.98 -0.50 3.68
N ARG A 90 14.66 0.54 3.21
CA ARG A 90 15.62 0.45 2.09
C ARG A 90 16.94 1.16 2.37
N LYS A 91 18.03 0.63 1.80
CA LYS A 91 19.39 1.18 1.90
C LYS A 91 19.72 2.24 0.87
N TYR A 92 19.02 2.29 -0.25
CA TYR A 92 19.30 3.23 -1.34
C TYR A 92 18.38 4.46 -1.27
N THR A 93 18.85 5.56 -1.80
CA THR A 93 18.29 6.91 -1.60
C THR A 93 17.04 7.20 -2.45
N PHE A 94 17.10 6.97 -3.76
CA PHE A 94 16.05 7.33 -4.72
C PHE A 94 15.21 6.14 -5.17
N THR A 95 13.92 6.37 -5.35
CA THR A 95 12.95 5.44 -5.97
C THR A 95 12.47 5.98 -7.31
N LYS A 96 11.61 5.23 -8.00
CA LYS A 96 10.87 5.74 -9.16
C LYS A 96 9.91 6.89 -8.82
N TRP A 97 9.54 7.06 -7.55
CA TRP A 97 8.63 8.11 -7.09
C TRP A 97 9.32 9.46 -6.88
N ASP A 98 10.65 9.47 -6.78
CA ASP A 98 11.46 10.70 -6.78
C ASP A 98 11.64 11.29 -8.19
N ARG A 99 11.16 10.60 -9.24
CA ARG A 99 11.23 11.10 -10.62
C ARG A 99 10.05 11.99 -10.93
N SER A 100 10.28 13.04 -11.72
CA SER A 100 9.20 13.85 -12.27
C SER A 100 8.29 12.98 -13.14
N ARG A 101 6.98 13.23 -13.13
CA ARG A 101 6.00 12.61 -14.02
C ARG A 101 5.35 13.67 -14.87
N GLU A 102 5.16 13.34 -16.15
CA GLU A 102 4.64 14.28 -17.16
C GLU A 102 3.22 14.76 -16.87
N ASP A 103 2.47 14.02 -16.06
CA ASP A 103 1.04 14.20 -15.84
C ASP A 103 0.64 14.88 -14.52
N ALA A 104 1.54 15.05 -13.54
CA ALA A 104 1.10 15.63 -12.26
C ALA A 104 2.17 16.15 -11.28
N MET A 105 3.47 15.85 -11.45
CA MET A 105 4.43 16.16 -10.37
C MET A 105 5.85 16.29 -10.87
N PHE A 106 6.45 17.47 -10.72
CA PHE A 106 7.88 17.68 -10.94
C PHE A 106 8.62 17.51 -9.63
N ASN A 107 9.68 16.71 -9.66
CA ASN A 107 10.55 16.48 -8.52
C ASN A 107 11.90 17.12 -8.79
N TYR A 108 12.42 17.81 -7.80
CA TYR A 108 13.62 18.63 -7.92
C TYR A 108 14.67 18.19 -6.90
N LEU A 109 15.89 17.94 -7.39
CA LEU A 109 17.06 17.64 -6.60
C LEU A 109 17.84 18.93 -6.30
N GLU A 110 18.08 19.19 -5.02
CA GLU A 110 18.99 20.21 -4.52
C GLU A 110 20.27 19.55 -3.98
N VAL A 111 21.42 20.17 -4.22
CA VAL A 111 22.72 19.75 -3.68
C VAL A 111 23.24 20.82 -2.74
N VAL A 112 23.13 20.58 -1.43
CA VAL A 112 23.45 21.56 -0.40
C VAL A 112 24.81 21.23 0.23
N PRO A 113 25.81 22.13 0.15
CA PRO A 113 27.11 21.90 0.79
C PRO A 113 26.96 22.03 2.31
N LEU A 114 27.36 21.00 3.06
CA LEU A 114 27.31 20.99 4.52
C LEU A 114 28.49 21.73 5.17
N ASN A 115 29.64 21.75 4.49
CA ASN A 115 30.84 22.47 4.93
C ASN A 115 31.35 23.40 3.82
N ASN A 116 32.02 24.50 4.23
CA ASN A 116 32.69 25.48 3.37
C ASN A 116 33.58 24.79 2.31
N PRO A 117 33.74 25.42 1.12
CA PRO A 117 33.51 24.79 -0.18
C PRO A 117 34.37 23.54 -0.39
N GLY A 118 33.73 22.37 -0.52
CA GLY A 118 34.44 21.12 -0.79
C GLY A 118 33.71 19.82 -0.42
N GLY A 119 32.56 19.90 0.24
CA GLY A 119 31.79 18.74 0.69
C GLY A 119 31.98 18.43 2.18
N PRO A 120 31.20 17.51 2.76
CA PRO A 120 30.17 16.68 2.13
C PRO A 120 28.91 17.46 1.72
N TYR A 121 28.07 16.86 0.89
CA TYR A 121 26.85 17.47 0.34
C TYR A 121 25.60 16.72 0.81
N LEU A 122 24.61 17.46 1.28
CA LEU A 122 23.26 16.96 1.53
C LEU A 122 22.46 17.01 0.24
N LEU A 123 21.98 15.85 -0.19
CA LEU A 123 21.02 15.74 -1.28
C LEU A 123 19.61 15.89 -0.71
N LYS A 124 18.81 16.76 -1.34
CA LYS A 124 17.40 16.95 -1.00
C LYS A 124 16.53 16.77 -2.23
N VAL A 125 15.34 16.19 -2.05
CA VAL A 125 14.31 16.14 -3.10
C VAL A 125 13.10 16.93 -2.61
N ASN A 126 12.69 17.93 -3.38
CA ASN A 126 11.59 18.85 -3.04
C ASN A 126 11.75 19.44 -1.63
N GLY A 127 12.94 19.89 -1.28
CA GLY A 127 13.21 20.42 0.06
C GLY A 127 13.40 19.37 1.16
N HIS A 128 13.13 18.08 0.95
CA HIS A 128 13.32 17.04 1.96
C HIS A 128 14.69 16.38 1.88
N PRO A 129 15.41 16.23 3.01
CA PRO A 129 16.66 15.47 3.09
C PRO A 129 16.53 14.05 2.56
N ARG A 130 17.53 13.57 1.84
CA ARG A 130 17.59 12.20 1.32
C ARG A 130 18.83 11.44 1.80
N THR A 131 20.01 12.03 1.67
CA THR A 131 21.27 11.42 2.07
C THR A 131 22.41 12.43 2.01
N VAL A 132 23.54 12.12 2.63
CA VAL A 132 24.79 12.85 2.51
C VAL A 132 25.78 12.07 1.66
N VAL A 133 26.41 12.78 0.71
CA VAL A 133 27.44 12.23 -0.19
C VAL A 133 28.70 13.08 -0.17
N ASP A 134 29.86 12.47 -0.36
CA ASP A 134 31.11 13.21 -0.52
C ASP A 134 31.18 13.91 -1.89
N ASN A 135 30.56 13.31 -2.91
CA ASN A 135 30.57 13.80 -4.27
C ASN A 135 29.31 13.34 -5.03
N ILE A 136 28.90 14.15 -6.01
CA ILE A 136 27.92 13.79 -7.04
C ILE A 136 28.25 14.55 -8.33
N GLN A 137 28.35 13.82 -9.46
CA GLN A 137 28.75 14.39 -10.74
C GLN A 137 28.01 13.77 -11.92
N PHE A 138 27.98 14.47 -13.06
CA PHE A 138 27.45 13.90 -14.31
C PHE A 138 28.43 12.92 -14.93
N ARG A 139 27.91 11.79 -15.45
CA ARG A 139 28.69 10.74 -16.11
C ARG A 139 29.42 11.27 -17.35
N ASN A 140 28.72 12.03 -18.18
CA ASN A 140 29.25 12.59 -19.41
C ASN A 140 29.79 13.99 -19.12
N GLY A 141 31.02 14.06 -18.63
CA GLY A 141 31.76 15.31 -18.43
C GLY A 141 32.53 15.39 -17.12
N GLY A 142 32.22 14.55 -16.13
CA GLY A 142 32.95 14.47 -14.86
C GLY A 142 32.97 15.79 -14.07
N TYR A 143 32.02 16.69 -14.35
CA TYR A 143 31.88 17.94 -13.62
C TYR A 143 30.85 17.74 -12.50
N LEU A 144 31.17 18.35 -11.35
CA LEU A 144 30.33 18.36 -10.16
C LEU A 144 28.98 19.00 -10.46
N LEU A 145 27.93 18.52 -9.79
CA LEU A 145 26.66 19.24 -9.78
C LEU A 145 26.88 20.61 -9.11
N ASN A 146 26.26 21.63 -9.69
CA ASN A 146 26.32 22.98 -9.17
C ASN A 146 25.41 23.08 -7.94
N THR A 147 25.98 23.48 -6.79
CA THR A 147 25.27 23.64 -5.53
C THR A 147 24.29 24.80 -5.50
N THR A 148 24.38 25.73 -6.46
CA THR A 148 23.41 26.83 -6.60
C THR A 148 22.27 26.48 -7.56
N HIS A 149 22.32 25.33 -8.22
CA HIS A 149 21.34 24.90 -9.20
C HIS A 149 20.40 23.84 -8.62
N ILE A 150 19.13 23.92 -9.01
CA ILE A 150 18.10 22.94 -8.65
C ILE A 150 17.79 22.13 -9.90
N TYR A 151 18.00 20.81 -9.83
CA TYR A 151 17.90 19.92 -10.98
C TYR A 151 16.56 19.20 -11.00
N GLU A 152 15.81 19.25 -12.10
CA GLU A 152 14.64 18.37 -12.27
C GLU A 152 15.12 16.91 -12.39
N VAL A 153 14.52 16.02 -11.59
CA VAL A 153 14.75 14.58 -11.69
C VAL A 153 13.96 14.04 -12.87
N CYS A 154 14.66 13.59 -13.92
CA CYS A 154 14.02 13.17 -15.16
C CYS A 154 13.30 11.82 -15.01
N ASN A 155 12.13 11.68 -15.65
CA ASN A 155 11.42 10.41 -15.78
C ASN A 155 12.10 9.45 -16.78
N TYR A 156 12.86 10.01 -17.73
CA TYR A 156 13.40 9.32 -18.89
C TYR A 156 14.91 9.06 -18.76
N PRO A 157 15.40 7.88 -19.20
CA PRO A 157 14.66 6.74 -19.73
C PRO A 157 13.84 6.03 -18.64
N TYR A 158 12.63 5.56 -19.01
CA TYR A 158 11.76 4.77 -18.15
C TYR A 158 12.34 3.35 -17.99
N THR A 159 13.50 3.26 -17.35
CA THR A 159 14.11 1.97 -17.00
C THR A 159 13.71 1.63 -15.57
N PRO A 160 13.07 0.47 -15.34
CA PRO A 160 12.81 -0.07 -13.99
C PRO A 160 14.08 -0.23 -13.15
N SER A 161 15.25 -0.22 -13.79
CA SER A 161 16.56 -0.50 -13.22
C SER A 161 17.18 0.67 -12.43
N ALA A 162 16.43 1.32 -11.52
CA ALA A 162 17.02 2.36 -10.67
C ALA A 162 16.75 2.24 -9.18
N GLU A 163 15.85 1.34 -8.75
CA GLU A 163 15.49 1.20 -7.35
C GLU A 163 16.41 0.19 -6.64
N TYR A 164 17.71 0.45 -6.73
CA TYR A 164 18.78 -0.30 -6.08
C TYR A 164 20.03 0.59 -5.99
N LEU A 165 21.02 0.21 -5.19
CA LEU A 165 22.26 0.97 -5.02
C LEU A 165 23.00 1.13 -6.34
N ARG A 166 23.43 2.36 -6.68
CA ARG A 166 24.02 2.66 -8.00
C ARG A 166 23.04 2.49 -9.16
N GLY A 167 21.75 2.46 -8.85
CA GLY A 167 20.66 2.61 -9.80
C GLY A 167 20.76 3.94 -10.55
N ARG A 168 20.28 3.96 -11.79
CA ARG A 168 20.49 5.12 -12.66
C ARG A 168 19.66 6.32 -12.19
N LEU A 169 20.30 7.48 -12.11
CA LEU A 169 19.69 8.77 -11.84
C LEU A 169 19.94 9.70 -13.03
N PHE A 170 18.88 10.36 -13.51
CA PHE A 170 18.95 11.32 -14.61
C PHE A 170 18.44 12.67 -14.13
N LEU A 171 19.21 13.71 -14.43
CA LEU A 171 18.90 15.08 -14.03
C LEU A 171 18.85 15.97 -15.27
N ARG A 172 17.88 16.88 -15.32
CA ARG A 172 17.78 17.87 -16.40
C ARG A 172 18.81 18.96 -16.15
N THR A 173 19.69 19.18 -17.12
CA THR A 173 20.68 20.25 -17.07
C THR A 173 20.08 21.59 -17.51
N GLU A 174 20.84 22.68 -17.33
CA GLU A 174 20.49 24.02 -17.81
C GLU A 174 20.21 24.07 -19.33
N SER A 175 20.82 23.18 -20.12
CA SER A 175 20.53 23.06 -21.56
C SER A 175 19.19 22.37 -21.86
N GLY A 176 18.45 21.95 -20.84
CA GLY A 176 17.18 21.23 -20.95
C GLY A 176 17.32 19.73 -21.24
N SER A 177 18.54 19.20 -21.36
CA SER A 177 18.80 17.79 -21.65
C SER A 177 18.90 16.97 -20.37
N CYS A 178 18.32 15.77 -20.35
CA CYS A 178 18.49 14.83 -19.25
C CYS A 178 19.82 14.10 -19.38
N GLN A 179 20.69 14.24 -18.38
CA GLN A 179 22.00 13.58 -18.31
C GLN A 179 22.06 12.59 -17.15
N GLU A 180 22.76 11.47 -17.36
CA GLU A 180 22.98 10.46 -16.33
C GLU A 180 24.00 10.97 -15.31
N VAL A 181 23.70 10.83 -14.02
CA VAL A 181 24.69 10.96 -12.94
C VAL A 181 25.67 9.78 -13.03
N ASP A 182 26.93 9.99 -12.66
CA ASP A 182 27.93 8.92 -12.69
C ASP A 182 27.46 7.72 -11.86
N ARG A 183 27.70 6.50 -12.34
CA ARG A 183 27.20 5.29 -11.69
C ARG A 183 27.83 5.03 -10.33
N SER A 184 29.02 5.55 -10.04
CA SER A 184 29.58 5.42 -8.70
C SER A 184 28.77 6.21 -7.66
N ASP A 185 28.11 7.28 -8.11
CA ASP A 185 27.48 8.30 -7.26
C ASP A 185 25.95 8.31 -7.41
N ALA A 186 25.42 7.68 -8.47
CA ALA A 186 24.00 7.53 -8.71
C ALA A 186 23.36 6.65 -7.63
N ASN A 187 22.13 6.97 -7.22
CA ASN A 187 21.38 6.29 -6.16
C ASN A 187 22.25 5.73 -5.00
N PRO A 188 22.88 6.63 -4.23
CA PRO A 188 23.82 6.27 -3.18
C PRO A 188 23.12 5.59 -2.00
N LEU A 189 23.92 5.05 -1.08
CA LEU A 189 23.44 4.62 0.22
C LEU A 189 22.75 5.78 0.95
N VAL A 190 21.67 5.48 1.64
CA VAL A 190 21.13 6.36 2.67
C VAL A 190 22.19 6.47 3.74
N ASN A 191 22.64 7.68 4.02
CA ASN A 191 23.62 7.95 5.04
C ASN A 191 23.47 9.38 5.52
N LEU A 192 23.07 9.55 6.78
CA LEU A 192 22.98 10.84 7.44
C LEU A 192 24.05 10.95 8.55
N THR A 193 25.18 10.26 8.41
CA THR A 193 26.37 10.45 9.26
C THR A 193 27.26 11.57 8.70
N ALA A 194 26.94 12.81 9.04
CA ALA A 194 27.91 13.89 8.94
C ALA A 194 27.90 14.68 10.24
N ALA A 195 29.10 14.91 10.80
CA ALA A 195 29.30 15.56 12.10
C ALA A 195 28.61 16.94 12.22
N SER A 196 28.30 17.57 11.08
CA SER A 196 27.63 18.87 10.96
C SER A 196 26.09 18.79 11.01
N LEU A 197 25.47 17.60 10.91
CA LEU A 197 24.02 17.45 10.72
C LEU A 197 23.19 17.68 11.98
N HIS A 198 23.73 17.47 13.18
CA HIS A 198 22.99 17.69 14.44
C HIS A 198 22.63 19.16 14.71
N GLN A 199 23.15 20.10 13.92
CA GLN A 199 22.84 21.53 14.01
C GLN A 199 22.34 22.10 12.68
N ASP A 200 22.12 21.24 11.68
CA ASP A 200 21.69 21.70 10.36
C ASP A 200 20.18 22.00 10.38
N PRO A 201 19.75 23.26 10.18
CA PRO A 201 18.34 23.61 10.09
C PRO A 201 17.62 22.87 8.95
N HIS A 202 18.32 22.36 7.94
CA HIS A 202 17.77 21.58 6.85
C HIS A 202 17.31 20.17 7.28
N LEU A 203 17.75 19.67 8.43
CA LEU A 203 17.23 18.44 9.03
C LEU A 203 16.14 18.70 10.08
N ALA A 204 15.72 19.96 10.28
CA ALA A 204 14.63 20.25 11.21
C ALA A 204 13.35 19.55 10.73
N GLY A 205 12.78 18.70 11.59
CA GLY A 205 11.52 17.99 11.31
C GLY A 205 11.65 16.62 10.64
N ILE A 206 12.85 16.11 10.37
CA ILE A 206 12.99 14.69 10.00
C ILE A 206 12.93 13.79 11.23
N HIS A 207 12.22 12.67 11.12
CA HIS A 207 12.17 11.65 12.16
C HIS A 207 13.23 10.58 11.89
N ILE A 208 14.02 10.29 12.93
CA ILE A 208 15.06 9.26 12.89
C ILE A 208 14.75 8.25 13.98
N LEU A 209 14.33 7.06 13.58
CA LEU A 209 14.09 5.92 14.44
C LEU A 209 15.40 5.22 14.78
N GLN A 210 15.50 4.70 16.00
CA GLN A 210 16.57 3.81 16.42
C GLN A 210 16.01 2.39 16.42
N ILE A 211 16.42 1.57 15.47
CA ILE A 211 15.99 0.17 15.43
C ILE A 211 16.97 -0.64 16.29
N PRO A 212 16.51 -1.26 17.39
CA PRO A 212 17.39 -1.98 18.31
C PRO A 212 17.86 -3.30 17.69
N GLU A 213 18.99 -3.85 18.18
CA GLU A 213 19.48 -5.17 17.74
C GLU A 213 18.50 -6.32 17.99
N THR A 214 17.59 -6.13 18.95
CA THR A 214 16.54 -7.09 19.28
C THR A 214 15.42 -7.11 18.26
N ALA A 215 15.29 -6.06 17.43
CA ALA A 215 14.30 -6.02 16.37
C ALA A 215 14.69 -6.96 15.22
N GLU A 216 13.73 -7.74 14.75
CA GLU A 216 13.93 -8.68 13.68
C GLU A 216 13.77 -7.99 12.31
N LEU A 217 14.90 -7.76 11.63
CA LEU A 217 14.94 -7.25 10.26
C LEU A 217 15.32 -8.37 9.29
N MET A 218 14.43 -8.64 8.33
CA MET A 218 14.63 -9.67 7.30
C MET A 218 14.78 -9.06 5.91
N PRO A 219 15.74 -9.50 5.07
CA PRO A 219 15.80 -9.04 3.69
C PRO A 219 14.56 -9.49 2.90
N VAL A 220 13.91 -8.57 2.17
CA VAL A 220 12.65 -8.84 1.46
C VAL A 220 12.81 -9.90 0.36
N ASN A 221 13.92 -9.83 -0.38
CA ASN A 221 14.21 -10.79 -1.42
C ASN A 221 15.70 -10.81 -1.79
N THR A 222 16.42 -11.84 -1.36
CA THR A 222 17.86 -11.95 -1.62
C THR A 222 18.21 -12.05 -3.11
N HIS A 223 17.26 -12.44 -3.97
CA HIS A 223 17.47 -12.62 -5.41
C HIS A 223 17.21 -11.35 -6.24
N PHE A 224 16.24 -10.52 -5.83
CA PHE A 224 15.82 -9.35 -6.61
C PHE A 224 16.20 -8.01 -5.98
N SER A 225 16.31 -7.92 -4.66
CA SER A 225 16.64 -6.65 -3.97
C SER A 225 18.11 -6.56 -3.55
N ASN A 226 18.97 -7.52 -3.91
CA ASN A 226 20.40 -7.56 -3.55
C ASN A 226 20.68 -7.34 -2.05
N ASN A 227 19.75 -7.70 -1.16
CA ASN A 227 19.80 -7.41 0.28
C ASN A 227 19.85 -5.92 0.64
N GLU A 228 19.18 -5.09 -0.18
CA GLU A 228 19.11 -3.63 0.00
C GLU A 228 17.75 -3.18 0.56
N GLU A 229 16.78 -4.09 0.63
CA GLU A 229 15.46 -3.86 1.21
C GLU A 229 15.20 -4.86 2.34
N PHE A 230 14.59 -4.38 3.40
CA PHE A 230 14.35 -5.09 4.65
C PHE A 230 12.88 -4.94 5.09
N ILE A 231 12.37 -5.96 5.75
CA ILE A 231 11.08 -5.95 6.44
C ILE A 231 11.35 -6.03 7.94
N LEU A 232 10.71 -5.16 8.70
CA LEU A 232 10.68 -5.21 10.16
C LEU A 232 9.59 -6.17 10.61
N VAL A 233 9.94 -7.39 11.03
CA VAL A 233 8.95 -8.49 11.19
C VAL A 233 7.94 -8.21 12.29
N ASN A 234 8.41 -7.79 13.47
CA ASN A 234 7.59 -7.69 14.67
C ASN A 234 7.13 -6.25 14.99
N GLY A 235 7.50 -5.28 14.15
CA GLY A 235 7.30 -3.86 14.44
C GLY A 235 8.19 -3.35 15.58
N LEU A 236 7.92 -2.13 16.06
CA LEU A 236 8.55 -1.54 17.24
C LEU A 236 7.49 -1.39 18.34
N THR A 237 7.66 -2.07 19.49
CA THR A 237 6.62 -2.19 20.54
C THR A 237 7.13 -2.03 21.98
N ASP A 238 8.40 -1.68 22.19
CA ASP A 238 8.88 -1.47 23.56
C ASP A 238 8.39 -0.12 24.10
N SER A 239 7.93 -0.06 25.36
CA SER A 239 7.48 1.17 26.05
C SER A 239 8.46 2.37 26.01
N SER A 240 9.74 2.15 25.70
CA SER A 240 10.74 3.20 25.46
C SER A 240 10.78 3.69 24.00
N GLN A 241 10.25 2.91 23.06
CA GLN A 241 10.17 3.16 21.62
C GLN A 241 8.74 3.44 21.14
N GLU A 242 7.69 2.99 21.84
CA GLU A 242 6.28 3.37 21.60
C GLU A 242 6.12 4.89 21.66
N ALA A 243 6.73 5.54 22.67
CA ALA A 243 6.77 7.00 22.77
C ALA A 243 7.53 7.67 21.60
N THR A 244 8.39 6.93 20.89
CA THR A 244 9.07 7.41 19.68
C THR A 244 8.17 7.23 18.47
N CYS A 245 7.46 6.10 18.36
CA CYS A 245 6.57 5.79 17.26
C CYS A 245 5.35 6.71 17.22
N ASP A 246 4.75 7.02 18.37
CA ASP A 246 3.65 8.00 18.45
C ASP A 246 4.07 9.41 18.01
N ALA A 247 5.37 9.72 18.11
CA ALA A 247 5.94 10.98 17.67
C ALA A 247 6.24 11.01 16.16
N VAL A 248 6.28 9.85 15.48
CA VAL A 248 6.49 9.78 14.04
C VAL A 248 5.17 10.04 13.34
N SER A 249 5.15 11.03 12.46
CA SER A 249 3.99 11.30 11.62
C SER A 249 3.83 10.22 10.55
N LEU A 250 2.58 9.92 10.18
CA LEU A 250 2.28 9.10 9.01
C LEU A 250 2.82 9.78 7.74
N VAL A 251 3.33 8.98 6.81
CA VAL A 251 3.76 9.45 5.48
C VAL A 251 2.60 9.18 4.52
N ILE A 252 1.64 10.09 4.45
CA ILE A 252 0.37 9.96 3.72
C ILE A 252 0.25 10.94 2.55
N GLU A 253 1.06 11.98 2.48
CA GLU A 253 1.12 12.98 1.41
C GLU A 253 2.46 12.92 0.65
N SER A 254 2.49 13.47 -0.56
CA SER A 254 3.70 13.43 -1.41
C SER A 254 4.86 14.29 -0.91
N ASP A 255 4.56 15.28 -0.08
CA ASP A 255 5.46 16.25 0.53
C ASP A 255 5.66 15.99 2.02
N ASP A 256 5.24 14.82 2.52
CA ASP A 256 5.60 14.40 3.87
C ASP A 256 7.11 14.16 3.99
N ALA A 257 7.64 14.53 5.15
CA ALA A 257 9.05 14.33 5.45
C ALA A 257 9.39 12.84 5.48
N PRO A 258 10.52 12.42 4.87
CA PRO A 258 10.94 11.03 4.92
C PRO A 258 11.34 10.64 6.35
N VAL A 259 11.02 9.40 6.71
CA VAL A 259 11.42 8.78 7.97
C VAL A 259 12.66 7.93 7.73
N PHE A 260 13.65 8.09 8.59
CA PHE A 260 14.90 7.33 8.56
C PHE A 260 14.99 6.42 9.77
N ALA A 261 15.78 5.36 9.65
CA ALA A 261 16.19 4.53 10.76
C ALA A 261 17.70 4.39 10.80
N GLN A 262 18.25 4.32 12.01
CA GLN A 262 19.62 3.94 12.26
C GLN A 262 19.64 2.62 13.02
N LEU A 263 20.45 1.68 12.55
CA LEU A 263 20.73 0.41 13.23
C LEU A 263 21.88 0.59 14.23
N SER A 264 22.02 -0.35 15.16
CA SER A 264 23.10 -0.34 16.16
C SER A 264 24.50 -0.37 15.57
N ASP A 265 24.67 -0.97 14.39
CA ASP A 265 25.94 -1.03 13.66
C ASP A 265 26.27 0.28 12.92
N GLY A 266 25.38 1.28 13.01
CA GLY A 266 25.50 2.59 12.35
C GLY A 266 24.94 2.63 10.94
N THR A 267 24.41 1.51 10.42
CA THR A 267 23.74 1.47 9.10
C THR A 267 22.48 2.33 9.12
N TRP A 268 22.26 3.07 8.03
CA TRP A 268 21.06 3.86 7.83
C TRP A 268 20.11 3.20 6.84
N LEU A 269 18.82 3.34 7.12
CA LEU A 269 17.72 2.92 6.26
C LEU A 269 16.75 4.10 6.09
N GLN A 270 16.04 4.12 4.97
CA GLN A 270 14.90 4.99 4.77
C GLN A 270 13.63 4.14 4.76
N PHE A 271 12.58 4.61 5.41
CA PHE A 271 11.27 3.99 5.34
C PHE A 271 10.75 4.00 3.89
N ASP A 272 10.14 2.91 3.47
CA ASP A 272 9.64 2.70 2.12
C ASP A 272 8.17 2.31 2.17
N PRO A 273 7.26 3.30 2.19
CA PRO A 273 5.86 3.10 2.57
C PRO A 273 5.13 2.12 1.65
N ARG A 274 4.37 1.22 2.26
CA ARG A 274 3.62 0.13 1.64
C ARG A 274 2.14 0.26 1.96
N LEU A 275 1.31 -0.40 1.16
CA LEU A 275 -0.13 -0.39 1.42
C LEU A 275 -0.43 -1.01 2.79
N ARG A 276 -1.04 -0.25 3.70
CA ARG A 276 -1.55 -0.78 4.96
C ARG A 276 -2.73 -1.72 4.68
N LEU A 277 -2.62 -2.97 5.13
CA LEU A 277 -3.69 -3.95 5.03
C LEU A 277 -4.51 -3.94 6.32
N GLU A 278 -5.84 -3.95 6.18
CA GLU A 278 -6.77 -4.06 7.30
C GLU A 278 -7.63 -5.31 7.15
N GLU A 279 -7.87 -5.98 8.27
CA GLU A 279 -8.71 -7.16 8.32
C GLU A 279 -10.19 -6.75 8.38
N ASN A 280 -10.95 -7.12 7.35
CA ASN A 280 -12.38 -6.84 7.24
C ASN A 280 -13.14 -8.13 6.90
N THR A 281 -13.32 -9.00 7.89
CA THR A 281 -13.96 -10.31 7.68
C THR A 281 -15.45 -10.26 8.01
N VAL A 282 -16.19 -11.28 7.56
CA VAL A 282 -17.62 -11.44 7.87
C VAL A 282 -17.86 -11.54 9.38
N ASN A 283 -16.92 -12.13 10.14
CA ASN A 283 -17.03 -12.35 11.58
C ASN A 283 -16.41 -11.22 12.40
N ASN A 284 -15.48 -10.47 11.82
CA ASN A 284 -14.82 -9.32 12.44
C ASN A 284 -14.77 -8.16 11.42
N PRO A 285 -15.92 -7.51 11.16
CA PRO A 285 -15.96 -6.38 10.24
C PRO A 285 -15.25 -5.16 10.85
N ILE A 286 -14.61 -4.35 10.01
CA ILE A 286 -14.04 -3.07 10.46
C ILE A 286 -15.18 -2.18 10.94
N SER A 287 -15.09 -1.71 12.19
CA SER A 287 -16.20 -1.04 12.86
C SER A 287 -16.65 0.24 12.17
N ASP A 288 -15.73 1.03 11.59
CA ASP A 288 -16.03 2.30 10.92
C ASP A 288 -16.07 2.20 9.37
N GLY A 289 -15.92 0.99 8.83
CA GLY A 289 -15.90 0.75 7.39
C GLY A 289 -14.74 1.43 6.65
N GLY A 290 -13.63 1.72 7.33
CA GLY A 290 -12.45 2.39 6.76
C GLY A 290 -12.56 3.92 6.77
N GLY A 291 -13.50 4.49 7.51
CA GLY A 291 -13.72 5.93 7.52
C GLY A 291 -12.65 6.72 8.29
N SER A 292 -11.96 6.11 9.26
CA SER A 292 -10.75 6.69 9.83
C SER A 292 -9.68 6.90 8.76
N ASN A 293 -9.49 5.94 7.85
CA ASN A 293 -8.53 6.08 6.75
C ASN A 293 -8.97 7.17 5.76
N TYR A 294 -10.27 7.28 5.46
CA TYR A 294 -10.82 8.40 4.68
C TYR A 294 -10.47 9.75 5.32
N ILE A 295 -10.72 9.92 6.62
CA ILE A 295 -10.48 11.18 7.35
C ILE A 295 -8.97 11.49 7.44
N ILE A 296 -8.16 10.51 7.86
CA ILE A 296 -6.71 10.68 8.07
C ILE A 296 -6.02 11.02 6.74
N SER A 297 -6.44 10.42 5.63
CA SER A 297 -5.87 10.66 4.31
C SER A 297 -6.35 11.96 3.65
N GLY A 298 -7.13 12.80 4.34
CA GLY A 298 -7.70 14.01 3.73
C GLY A 298 -8.67 13.70 2.60
N GLU A 299 -9.45 12.63 2.73
CA GLU A 299 -10.46 12.16 1.77
C GLU A 299 -9.91 11.50 0.49
N GLU A 300 -8.61 11.21 0.44
CA GLU A 300 -7.97 10.54 -0.71
C GLU A 300 -8.28 9.03 -0.76
N THR A 301 -8.37 8.36 0.39
CA THR A 301 -8.71 6.94 0.50
C THR A 301 -10.21 6.73 0.52
N LEU A 302 -10.73 5.77 -0.25
CA LEU A 302 -12.15 5.46 -0.27
C LEU A 302 -12.57 4.57 0.91
N CYS A 303 -13.82 4.75 1.31
CA CYS A 303 -14.51 3.88 2.25
C CYS A 303 -14.59 2.42 1.77
N SER A 304 -14.46 1.50 2.72
CA SER A 304 -14.48 0.04 2.51
C SER A 304 -15.79 -0.61 2.98
N ASN A 305 -16.89 0.14 3.02
CA ASN A 305 -18.21 -0.37 3.35
C ASN A 305 -18.68 -1.45 2.37
N VAL A 306 -19.29 -2.51 2.90
CA VAL A 306 -19.90 -3.58 2.10
C VAL A 306 -21.42 -3.49 2.24
N PRO A 307 -22.19 -3.49 1.13
CA PRO A 307 -23.65 -3.52 1.22
C PRO A 307 -24.14 -4.80 1.89
N ARG A 308 -25.30 -4.72 2.55
CA ARG A 308 -25.97 -5.91 3.11
C ARG A 308 -26.47 -6.80 1.98
N THR A 309 -26.13 -8.08 2.04
CA THR A 309 -26.48 -9.14 1.08
C THR A 309 -26.96 -10.38 1.84
N PHE A 310 -27.44 -11.42 1.14
CA PHE A 310 -27.81 -12.67 1.79
C PHE A 310 -26.62 -13.43 2.42
N LEU A 311 -25.38 -13.09 2.03
CA LEU A 311 -24.16 -13.74 2.52
C LEU A 311 -23.66 -13.15 3.85
N ASN A 312 -23.88 -11.85 4.07
CA ASN A 312 -23.45 -11.14 5.28
C ASN A 312 -24.63 -10.59 6.10
N LYS A 313 -25.89 -10.85 5.73
CA LYS A 313 -27.06 -10.26 6.42
C LYS A 313 -27.13 -10.53 7.92
N ASP A 314 -26.54 -11.63 8.37
CA ASP A 314 -26.59 -12.11 9.75
C ASP A 314 -25.39 -11.59 10.57
N SER A 315 -24.36 -11.06 9.91
CA SER A 315 -23.16 -10.50 10.54
C SER A 315 -22.86 -9.05 10.10
N CYS A 316 -23.75 -8.44 9.32
CA CYS A 316 -23.65 -7.05 8.91
C CYS A 316 -24.03 -6.15 10.09
N ILE A 317 -23.05 -5.37 10.56
CA ILE A 317 -23.17 -4.50 11.72
C ILE A 317 -23.28 -3.06 11.22
N LEU A 318 -24.26 -2.30 11.74
CA LEU A 318 -24.30 -0.86 11.54
C LEU A 318 -23.26 -0.22 12.44
N SER A 319 -22.39 0.60 11.84
CA SER A 319 -21.42 1.36 12.62
C SER A 319 -22.11 2.46 13.44
N THR A 320 -21.59 2.69 14.64
CA THR A 320 -21.93 3.85 15.49
C THR A 320 -20.73 4.76 15.70
N GLU A 321 -19.61 4.47 15.04
CA GLU A 321 -18.38 5.26 15.15
C GLU A 321 -18.57 6.62 14.49
N ASN A 322 -18.00 7.68 15.06
CA ASN A 322 -18.06 9.02 14.46
C ASN A 322 -17.27 9.12 13.15
N SER A 323 -16.25 8.26 13.00
CA SER A 323 -15.49 8.13 11.76
C SER A 323 -16.18 7.25 10.75
N ALA A 324 -17.33 6.64 11.06
CA ALA A 324 -17.99 5.69 10.18
C ALA A 324 -18.21 6.30 8.80
N CYS A 325 -17.86 5.53 7.78
CA CYS A 325 -18.19 5.86 6.42
C CYS A 325 -19.72 5.92 6.25
N GLY A 326 -20.28 7.12 6.27
CA GLY A 326 -21.68 7.34 5.96
C GLY A 326 -21.93 7.34 4.45
N ALA A 327 -23.17 7.06 4.04
CA ALA A 327 -23.67 7.80 2.89
C ALA A 327 -23.59 9.28 3.29
N ILE A 328 -22.94 10.12 2.46
CA ILE A 328 -22.85 11.59 2.59
C ILE A 328 -24.01 12.06 3.48
N PRO A 329 -23.77 12.61 4.69
CA PRO A 329 -24.87 13.03 5.54
C PRO A 329 -25.77 13.87 4.65
N PRO A 330 -27.05 13.49 4.45
CA PRO A 330 -27.94 14.28 3.64
C PRO A 330 -27.80 15.69 4.18
N ALA A 331 -27.47 16.65 3.31
CA ALA A 331 -27.26 18.03 3.72
C ALA A 331 -28.31 18.34 4.79
N GLU A 332 -27.89 18.74 5.99
CA GLU A 332 -28.75 19.05 7.15
C GLU A 332 -29.59 20.31 6.87
N ASN A 333 -30.26 20.31 5.73
CA ASN A 333 -31.38 21.15 5.45
C ASN A 333 -32.56 20.35 5.97
N ASP A 334 -32.94 20.61 7.21
CA ASP A 334 -34.24 20.23 7.71
C ASP A 334 -35.30 20.87 6.80
N ILE A 335 -35.84 20.08 5.88
CA ILE A 335 -37.00 20.49 5.11
C ILE A 335 -38.20 20.22 6.01
N VAL A 336 -38.76 21.27 6.59
CA VAL A 336 -40.05 21.19 7.27
C VAL A 336 -41.07 20.67 6.25
N LEU A 337 -41.66 19.51 6.51
CA LEU A 337 -42.70 18.93 5.65
C LEU A 337 -44.03 19.65 5.87
N ASP A 338 -44.10 20.91 5.46
CA ASP A 338 -45.34 21.67 5.38
C ASP A 338 -45.92 21.61 3.96
N GLN A 339 -47.16 22.10 3.83
CA GLN A 339 -47.88 22.07 2.57
C GLN A 339 -47.15 22.82 1.44
N ASP A 340 -46.48 23.93 1.76
CA ASP A 340 -45.79 24.76 0.78
C ASP A 340 -44.53 24.07 0.25
N ASN A 341 -43.76 23.42 1.13
CA ASN A 341 -42.58 22.65 0.76
C ASN A 341 -42.94 21.39 -0.04
N LEU A 342 -44.01 20.68 0.34
CA LEU A 342 -44.50 19.51 -0.42
C LEU A 342 -44.94 19.90 -1.83
N LEU A 343 -45.66 21.02 -1.99
CA LEU A 343 -46.03 21.58 -3.28
C LEU A 343 -44.80 21.96 -4.11
N ASN A 344 -43.81 22.62 -3.49
CA ASN A 344 -42.56 22.98 -4.15
C ASN A 344 -41.78 21.76 -4.64
N ILE A 345 -41.65 20.72 -3.82
CA ILE A 345 -40.97 19.47 -4.21
C ILE A 345 -41.69 18.82 -5.39
N HIS A 346 -43.02 18.74 -5.35
CA HIS A 346 -43.80 18.20 -6.47
C HIS A 346 -43.61 19.03 -7.75
N ASN A 347 -43.65 20.36 -7.67
CA ASN A 347 -43.47 21.24 -8.82
C ASN A 347 -42.07 21.13 -9.44
N LEU A 348 -41.04 20.95 -8.61
CA LEU A 348 -39.65 20.82 -9.07
C LEU A 348 -39.34 19.43 -9.64
N THR A 349 -39.87 18.37 -9.02
CA THR A 349 -39.46 17.00 -9.32
C THR A 349 -40.47 16.21 -10.14
N GLY A 350 -41.72 16.67 -10.21
CA GLY A 350 -42.85 15.93 -10.78
C GLY A 350 -43.26 14.69 -9.99
N ARG A 351 -42.75 14.52 -8.76
CA ARG A 351 -43.02 13.35 -7.90
C ARG A 351 -43.93 13.72 -6.75
N TYR A 352 -44.87 12.83 -6.44
CA TYR A 352 -45.69 12.95 -5.23
C TYR A 352 -44.88 12.53 -4.01
N VAL A 353 -44.89 13.38 -2.99
CA VAL A 353 -44.32 13.11 -1.66
C VAL A 353 -45.49 12.99 -0.69
N TYR A 354 -45.46 11.95 0.14
CA TYR A 354 -46.51 11.67 1.12
C TYR A 354 -45.94 11.83 2.52
N GLU A 355 -46.63 12.60 3.37
CA GLU A 355 -46.38 12.63 4.81
C GLU A 355 -47.27 11.56 5.47
N ILE A 356 -46.67 10.69 6.30
CA ILE A 356 -47.41 9.73 7.10
C ILE A 356 -47.34 10.17 8.55
N GLN A 357 -48.48 10.65 9.07
CA GLN A 357 -48.60 11.08 10.47
C GLN A 357 -49.10 9.94 11.36
N GLY A 358 -48.62 9.91 12.61
CA GLY A 358 -49.14 9.00 13.64
C GLY A 358 -48.68 7.55 13.52
N LEU A 359 -47.52 7.29 12.91
CA LEU A 359 -46.89 5.97 12.97
C LEU A 359 -46.52 5.64 14.43
N PRO A 360 -47.07 4.56 15.03
CA PRO A 360 -46.62 4.11 16.33
C PRO A 360 -45.19 3.56 16.18
N VAL A 361 -44.22 4.26 16.76
CA VAL A 361 -42.86 3.76 16.88
C VAL A 361 -42.89 2.74 18.02
N ILE A 362 -42.79 1.46 17.68
CA ILE A 362 -42.60 0.41 18.69
C ILE A 362 -41.12 0.42 19.01
N ASP A 363 -40.76 1.14 20.08
CA ASP A 363 -39.42 1.04 20.66
C ASP A 363 -39.27 -0.36 21.26
N HIS A 364 -38.52 -1.22 20.57
CA HIS A 364 -38.02 -2.45 21.15
C HIS A 364 -36.88 -2.07 22.11
N LEU A 365 -37.21 -1.93 23.39
CA LEU A 365 -36.26 -1.87 24.50
C LEU A 365 -35.48 -3.18 24.66
#